data_AF-A0A0M2V313-F1
#
_entry.id   AF-A0A0M2V313-F1
#
_cell.length_a   1.000
_cell.length_b   1.000
_cell.length_c   1.000
_cell.angle_alpha   90.00
_cell.angle_beta   90.00
_cell.angle_gamma   90.00
#
_symmetry.space_group_name_H-M   'P 1'
#
loop_
_entity.id
_entity.type
_entity.pdbx_description
1 polymer ?
#
loop_
_entity_poly.entity_id
_entity_poly.type
_entity_poly.pdbx_seq_one_letter_code
_entity_poly.pdbx_strand_id
1 'polypeptide(L)'
;MMKLAGITLSALLLTGCSQIFDKHVEYTQVKPEVFPLLHAVGMAPISLQPGTSDSQKILLAMRASKLEAYRELAEQVYGQRIDSSNSVSAMVAGNDQFGASVQGVIRGAKVIRTYAVDDAYFTELELDFQQVYHLYQNVYPRQTLKSIHYY
;
A
#
# COMPACT_ATOMS: atom_id res chain seq x y z
N MET A 1 24.11 33.10 53.05
CA MET A 1 23.47 33.73 51.87
C MET A 1 24.06 33.26 50.54
N MET A 2 25.39 33.08 50.40
CA MET A 2 26.03 32.64 49.14
C MET A 2 25.56 31.26 48.60
N LYS A 3 25.23 30.30 49.49
CA LYS A 3 24.78 28.94 49.09
C LYS A 3 23.33 28.91 48.56
N LEU A 4 22.46 29.81 49.02
CA LEU A 4 21.07 29.88 48.54
C LEU A 4 21.02 30.44 47.11
N ALA A 5 21.90 31.40 46.79
CA ALA A 5 22.02 32.00 45.46
C ALA A 5 22.52 31.00 44.40
N GLY A 6 23.38 30.05 44.79
CA GLY A 6 23.83 28.99 43.88
C GLY A 6 22.72 28.00 43.51
N ILE A 7 21.80 27.71 44.44
CA ILE A 7 20.69 26.78 44.22
C ILE A 7 19.61 27.42 43.33
N THR A 8 19.32 28.71 43.52
CA THR A 8 18.37 29.44 42.67
C THR A 8 18.87 29.66 41.24
N LEU A 9 20.18 29.85 41.05
CA LEU A 9 20.78 29.97 39.72
C LEU A 9 20.76 28.64 38.93
N SER A 10 20.95 27.52 39.62
CA SER A 10 20.85 26.18 39.02
C SER A 10 19.42 25.87 38.56
N ALA A 11 18.41 26.26 39.34
CA ALA A 11 17.00 26.05 38.99
C ALA A 11 16.55 26.83 37.73
N LEU A 12 17.14 28.01 37.47
CA LEU A 12 16.85 28.80 36.26
C LEU A 12 17.46 28.20 34.98
N LEU A 13 18.50 27.37 35.09
CA LEU A 13 19.16 26.76 33.93
C LEU A 13 18.45 25.47 33.47
N LEU A 14 17.55 24.88 34.27
CA LEU A 14 16.81 23.68 33.91
C LEU A 14 15.48 23.94 33.15
N THR A 15 15.01 25.20 33.07
CA THR A 15 13.76 25.53 32.34
C THR A 15 13.96 25.77 30.84
N GLY A 16 15.18 25.60 30.32
CA GLY A 16 15.51 25.76 28.89
C GLY A 16 15.17 24.57 27.99
N CYS A 17 14.62 23.49 28.54
CA CYS A 17 14.28 22.27 27.79
C CYS A 17 12.82 22.25 27.31
N SER A 18 12.39 23.20 26.48
CA SER A 18 11.22 22.93 25.62
C SER A 18 11.38 23.58 24.25
N GLN A 19 11.03 22.77 23.25
CA GLN A 19 11.25 22.98 21.83
C GLN A 19 10.40 24.17 21.32
N ILE A 20 10.99 25.36 21.23
CA ILE A 20 10.30 26.55 20.70
C ILE A 20 10.26 26.55 19.16
N PHE A 21 11.07 25.72 18.49
CA PHE A 21 11.08 25.61 17.03
C PHE A 21 10.82 24.18 16.58
N ASP A 22 9.60 23.69 16.82
CA ASP A 22 9.11 22.50 16.12
C ASP A 22 8.63 22.94 14.73
N LYS A 23 9.56 23.01 13.77
CA LYS A 23 9.25 23.34 12.37
C LYS A 23 8.45 22.19 11.79
N HIS A 24 7.13 22.28 11.90
CA HIS A 24 6.21 21.41 11.19
C HIS A 24 6.25 21.78 9.71
N VAL A 25 7.01 20.99 8.94
CA VAL A 25 6.97 21.06 7.48
C VAL A 25 5.74 20.28 7.04
N GLU A 26 4.63 20.97 6.79
CA GLU A 26 3.47 20.37 6.14
C GLU A 26 3.77 20.18 4.65
N TYR A 27 4.19 18.97 4.28
CA TYR A 27 4.33 18.58 2.89
C TYR A 27 2.94 18.48 2.24
N THR A 28 2.60 19.45 1.39
CA THR A 28 1.39 19.36 0.57
C THR A 28 1.63 18.34 -0.54
N GLN A 29 0.80 17.30 -0.62
CA GLN A 29 0.86 16.36 -1.73
C GLN A 29 0.39 17.08 -3.00
N VAL A 30 1.31 17.31 -3.92
CA VAL A 30 1.00 17.88 -5.23
C VAL A 30 0.33 16.80 -6.07
N LYS A 31 -0.81 17.13 -6.70
CA LYS A 31 -1.49 16.22 -7.63
C LYS A 31 -0.49 15.81 -8.74
N PRO A 32 -0.33 14.52 -9.05
CA PRO A 32 0.49 14.09 -10.18
C PRO A 32 -0.03 14.69 -11.50
N GLU A 33 0.88 15.09 -12.38
CA GLU A 33 0.53 15.59 -13.72
C GLU A 33 -0.02 14.46 -14.62
N VAL A 34 0.47 13.23 -14.42
CA VAL A 34 0.09 12.05 -15.19
C VAL A 34 -0.29 10.92 -14.23
N PHE A 35 -1.37 10.22 -14.55
CA PHE A 35 -1.79 8.99 -13.88
C PHE A 35 -1.54 7.81 -14.81
N PRO A 36 -0.62 6.89 -14.49
CA PRO A 36 -0.40 5.71 -15.31
C PRO A 36 -1.58 4.73 -15.18
N LEU A 37 -1.82 3.98 -16.25
CA LEU A 37 -2.68 2.79 -16.25
C LEU A 37 -1.78 1.56 -16.26
N LEU A 38 -1.86 0.73 -15.23
CA LEU A 38 -1.07 -0.50 -15.16
C LEU A 38 -1.94 -1.71 -15.50
N HIS A 39 -1.33 -2.71 -16.12
CA HIS A 39 -1.96 -3.98 -16.46
C HIS A 39 -1.11 -5.14 -15.95
N ALA A 40 -1.74 -6.22 -15.51
CA ALA A 40 -1.05 -7.45 -15.17
C ALA A 40 -1.85 -8.69 -15.56
N VAL A 41 -1.15 -9.79 -15.76
CA VAL A 41 -1.73 -11.06 -16.18
C VAL A 41 -1.17 -12.19 -15.31
N GLY A 42 -2.02 -12.74 -14.46
CA GLY A 42 -1.67 -13.92 -13.67
C GLY A 42 -2.13 -15.20 -14.35
N MET A 43 -1.29 -16.22 -14.28
CA MET A 43 -1.56 -17.54 -14.85
C MET A 43 -1.41 -18.63 -13.79
N ALA A 44 -2.31 -19.60 -13.79
CA ALA A 44 -2.18 -20.77 -12.94
C ALA A 44 -2.65 -22.06 -13.64
N PRO A 45 -1.82 -23.11 -13.68
CA PRO A 45 -2.19 -24.39 -14.26
C PRO A 45 -3.18 -25.13 -13.36
N ILE A 46 -4.23 -25.72 -13.95
CA ILE A 46 -5.32 -26.44 -13.30
C ILE A 46 -4.83 -27.78 -12.77
N SER A 47 -4.11 -28.55 -13.60
CA SER A 47 -3.62 -29.89 -13.24
C SER A 47 -2.77 -29.92 -11.97
N LEU A 48 -1.97 -28.86 -11.74
CA LEU A 48 -1.05 -28.72 -10.60
C LEU A 48 -1.71 -28.23 -9.31
N GLN A 49 -3.00 -27.87 -9.34
CA GLN A 49 -3.66 -27.38 -8.13
C GLN A 49 -3.93 -28.51 -7.11
N PRO A 50 -3.80 -28.25 -5.81
CA PRO A 50 -3.98 -29.24 -4.75
C PRO A 50 -5.47 -29.48 -4.42
N GLY A 51 -6.27 -29.88 -5.42
CA GLY A 51 -7.68 -30.22 -5.29
C GLY A 51 -7.94 -31.72 -5.50
N THR A 52 -8.92 -32.28 -4.79
CA THR A 52 -9.30 -33.69 -4.93
C THR A 52 -10.26 -33.93 -6.09
N SER A 53 -11.05 -32.93 -6.49
CA SER A 53 -11.91 -32.95 -7.66
C SER A 53 -11.49 -31.92 -8.70
N ASP A 54 -11.84 -32.16 -9.97
CA ASP A 54 -11.56 -31.23 -11.07
C ASP A 54 -12.17 -29.85 -10.81
N SER A 55 -13.41 -29.82 -10.29
CA SER A 55 -14.06 -28.57 -9.89
C SER A 55 -13.27 -27.82 -8.82
N GLN A 56 -12.71 -28.53 -7.83
CA GLN A 56 -11.87 -27.92 -6.81
C GLN A 56 -10.57 -27.39 -7.40
N LYS A 57 -9.93 -28.14 -8.30
CA LYS A 57 -8.72 -27.69 -9.00
C LYS A 57 -8.98 -26.45 -9.84
N ILE A 58 -10.10 -26.39 -10.57
CA ILE A 58 -10.53 -25.22 -11.34
C ILE A 58 -10.71 -24.00 -10.42
N LEU A 59 -11.42 -24.15 -9.31
CA LEU A 59 -11.61 -23.06 -8.34
C LEU A 59 -10.27 -22.56 -7.76
N LEU A 60 -9.35 -23.47 -7.46
CA LEU A 60 -8.02 -23.14 -6.98
C LEU A 60 -7.18 -22.44 -8.05
N ALA A 61 -7.25 -22.88 -9.32
CA ALA A 61 -6.53 -22.26 -10.44
C ALA A 61 -7.02 -20.84 -10.71
N MET A 62 -8.34 -20.62 -10.67
CA MET A 62 -8.90 -19.26 -10.76
C MET A 62 -8.39 -18.35 -9.62
N ARG A 63 -8.32 -18.86 -8.40
CA ARG A 63 -7.80 -18.09 -7.25
C ARG A 63 -6.30 -17.82 -7.39
N ALA A 64 -5.52 -18.83 -7.75
CA ALA A 64 -4.08 -18.72 -7.92
C ALA A 64 -3.72 -17.75 -9.06
N SER A 65 -4.39 -17.84 -10.21
CA SER A 65 -4.18 -16.89 -11.33
C SER A 65 -4.50 -15.46 -10.91
N LYS A 66 -5.56 -15.24 -10.14
CA LYS A 66 -5.88 -13.90 -9.62
C LYS A 66 -4.81 -13.37 -8.66
N LEU A 67 -4.29 -14.21 -7.76
CA LEU A 67 -3.22 -13.83 -6.83
C LEU A 67 -1.93 -13.50 -7.57
N GLU A 68 -1.59 -14.28 -8.60
CA GLU A 68 -0.42 -14.05 -9.43
C GLU A 68 -0.52 -12.71 -10.18
N ALA A 69 -1.72 -12.36 -10.67
CA ALA A 69 -1.94 -11.07 -11.32
C ALA A 69 -1.78 -9.89 -10.35
N TYR A 70 -2.26 -10.03 -9.10
CA TYR A 70 -2.03 -9.02 -8.07
C TYR A 70 -0.56 -8.89 -7.70
N ARG A 71 0.17 -10.02 -7.66
CA ARG A 71 1.62 -10.05 -7.43
C ARG A 71 2.33 -9.22 -8.49
N GLU A 72 2.08 -9.51 -9.77
CA GLU A 72 2.68 -8.76 -10.87
C GLU A 72 2.33 -7.26 -10.83
N LEU A 73 1.07 -6.89 -10.57
CA LEU A 73 0.72 -5.47 -10.37
C LEU A 73 1.52 -4.84 -9.22
N ALA A 74 1.66 -5.53 -8.09
CA ALA A 74 2.43 -5.02 -6.96
C ALA A 74 3.92 -4.85 -7.30
N GLU A 75 4.50 -5.76 -8.08
CA GLU A 75 5.88 -5.61 -8.58
C GLU A 75 6.01 -4.37 -9.46
N GLN A 76 5.05 -4.11 -10.35
CA GLN A 76 5.06 -2.91 -11.21
C GLN A 76 4.92 -1.62 -10.39
N VAL A 77 4.10 -1.62 -9.34
CA VAL A 77 3.87 -0.44 -8.49
C VAL A 77 5.06 -0.12 -7.59
N TYR A 78 5.67 -1.15 -6.98
CA TYR A 78 6.74 -0.96 -5.99
C TYR A 78 8.16 -1.16 -6.54
N GLY A 79 8.31 -1.66 -7.75
CA GLY A 79 9.61 -1.85 -8.41
C GLY A 79 10.48 -2.96 -7.83
N GLN A 80 9.97 -3.75 -6.88
CA GLN A 80 10.66 -4.91 -6.29
C GLN A 80 10.10 -6.22 -6.83
N ARG A 81 10.97 -7.22 -7.06
CA ARG A 81 10.51 -8.59 -7.34
C ARG A 81 9.96 -9.23 -6.06
N ILE A 82 8.89 -10.00 -6.23
CA ILE A 82 8.21 -10.78 -5.21
C ILE A 82 8.51 -12.25 -5.49
N ASP A 83 9.25 -12.89 -4.59
CA ASP A 83 9.54 -14.32 -4.70
C ASP A 83 8.29 -15.17 -4.41
N SER A 84 7.92 -16.03 -5.37
CA SER A 84 6.67 -16.81 -5.38
C SER A 84 6.53 -17.81 -4.21
N SER A 85 7.63 -18.30 -3.63
CA SER A 85 7.60 -19.33 -2.58
C SER A 85 7.08 -18.83 -1.23
N ASN A 86 7.26 -17.54 -0.94
CA ASN A 86 6.81 -16.91 0.32
C ASN A 86 5.60 -15.99 0.13
N SER A 87 5.25 -15.64 -1.11
CA SER A 87 4.23 -14.64 -1.45
C SER A 87 2.80 -15.04 -1.05
N VAL A 88 2.32 -16.21 -1.46
CA VAL A 88 0.93 -16.62 -1.18
C VAL A 88 0.73 -16.88 0.32
N SER A 89 1.70 -17.55 0.95
CA SER A 89 1.73 -17.76 2.40
C SER A 89 1.76 -16.42 3.16
N ALA A 90 2.64 -15.49 2.80
CA ALA A 90 2.74 -14.18 3.46
C ALA A 90 1.50 -13.30 3.25
N MET A 91 0.82 -13.40 2.09
CA MET A 91 -0.46 -12.73 1.84
C MET A 91 -1.59 -13.27 2.72
N VAL A 92 -1.58 -14.58 3.02
CA VAL A 92 -2.56 -15.23 3.91
C VAL A 92 -2.19 -15.07 5.39
N ALA A 93 -0.89 -15.03 5.71
CA ALA A 93 -0.36 -14.99 7.07
C ALA A 93 -0.20 -13.58 7.65
N GLY A 94 -0.43 -12.52 6.85
CA GLY A 94 -0.43 -11.14 7.35
C GLY A 94 0.94 -10.63 7.80
N ASN A 95 2.01 -10.86 7.01
CA ASN A 95 3.31 -10.26 7.31
C ASN A 95 3.27 -8.74 7.00
N ASP A 96 3.35 -7.90 8.03
CA ASP A 96 2.80 -6.53 8.08
C ASP A 96 3.33 -5.56 7.01
N GLN A 97 4.60 -5.65 6.61
CA GLN A 97 5.18 -4.73 5.61
C GLN A 97 4.83 -5.12 4.16
N PHE A 98 4.71 -6.43 3.91
CA PHE A 98 4.42 -6.99 2.58
C PHE A 98 2.91 -6.97 2.29
N GLY A 99 2.11 -7.32 3.31
CA GLY A 99 0.65 -7.25 3.26
C GLY A 99 0.16 -5.83 3.02
N ALA A 100 0.73 -4.81 3.68
CA ALA A 100 0.26 -3.43 3.54
C ALA A 100 0.43 -2.84 2.13
N SER A 101 1.57 -3.11 1.48
CA SER A 101 1.88 -2.62 0.13
C SER A 101 1.00 -3.31 -0.92
N VAL A 102 0.89 -4.64 -0.86
CA VAL A 102 0.02 -5.42 -1.74
C VAL A 102 -1.47 -5.10 -1.51
N GLN A 103 -1.89 -4.87 -0.25
CA GLN A 103 -3.26 -4.48 0.09
C GLN A 103 -3.67 -3.12 -0.51
N GLY A 104 -2.74 -2.16 -0.62
CA GLY A 104 -2.98 -0.86 -1.26
C GLY A 104 -3.32 -1.01 -2.75
N VAL A 105 -2.55 -1.83 -3.46
CA VAL A 105 -2.76 -2.15 -4.89
C VAL A 105 -4.05 -2.93 -5.11
N ILE A 106 -4.35 -3.92 -4.25
CA ILE A 106 -5.57 -4.73 -4.33
C ILE A 106 -6.84 -3.86 -4.31
N ARG A 107 -6.86 -2.78 -3.50
CA ARG A 107 -8.05 -1.92 -3.38
C ARG A 107 -8.33 -1.09 -4.62
N GLY A 108 -7.31 -0.79 -5.43
CA GLY A 108 -7.44 -0.02 -6.66
C GLY A 108 -7.60 -0.86 -7.92
N ALA A 109 -7.20 -2.13 -7.87
CA ALA A 109 -7.12 -2.98 -9.05
C ALA A 109 -8.45 -3.65 -9.41
N LYS A 110 -8.83 -3.56 -10.69
CA LYS A 110 -10.04 -4.13 -11.26
C LYS A 110 -9.73 -5.40 -12.05
N VAL A 111 -10.55 -6.44 -11.87
CA VAL A 111 -10.50 -7.62 -12.74
C VAL A 111 -11.16 -7.27 -14.07
N ILE A 112 -10.40 -7.34 -15.15
CA ILE A 112 -10.89 -7.12 -16.51
C ILE A 112 -11.50 -8.41 -17.06
N ARG A 113 -10.78 -9.53 -16.92
CA ARG A 113 -11.22 -10.84 -17.38
C ARG A 113 -10.54 -11.97 -16.63
N THR A 114 -11.26 -13.07 -16.49
CA THR A 114 -10.72 -14.36 -16.05
C THR A 114 -11.23 -15.44 -17.00
N TYR A 115 -10.32 -16.22 -17.59
CA TYR A 115 -10.66 -17.21 -18.60
C TYR A 115 -9.67 -18.38 -18.59
N ALA A 116 -10.11 -19.54 -19.07
CA ALA A 116 -9.25 -20.71 -19.23
C ALA A 116 -8.69 -20.78 -20.66
N VAL A 117 -7.42 -21.17 -20.78
CA VAL A 117 -6.79 -21.57 -22.03
C VAL A 117 -6.03 -22.86 -21.74
N ASP A 118 -6.37 -23.92 -22.47
CA ASP A 118 -5.81 -25.26 -22.27
C ASP A 118 -5.91 -25.72 -20.79
N ASP A 119 -4.77 -26.03 -20.17
CA ASP A 119 -4.67 -26.47 -18.77
C ASP A 119 -4.44 -25.30 -17.80
N ALA A 120 -4.67 -24.04 -18.17
CA ALA A 120 -4.41 -22.91 -17.28
C ALA A 120 -5.54 -21.89 -17.25
N TYR A 121 -5.72 -21.28 -16.08
CA TYR A 121 -6.52 -20.06 -15.95
C TYR A 121 -5.63 -18.83 -16.04
N PHE A 122 -6.12 -17.83 -16.75
CA PHE A 122 -5.56 -16.50 -16.88
C PHE A 122 -6.50 -15.50 -16.23
N THR A 123 -5.94 -14.57 -15.46
CA THR A 123 -6.67 -13.44 -14.87
C THR A 123 -5.94 -12.16 -15.20
N GLU A 124 -6.66 -11.22 -15.78
CA GLU A 124 -6.13 -9.90 -16.14
C GLU A 124 -6.67 -8.83 -15.23
N LEU A 125 -5.76 -8.01 -14.71
CA LEU A 125 -6.05 -6.91 -13.83
C LEU A 125 -5.61 -5.59 -14.46
N GLU A 126 -6.28 -4.53 -14.05
CA GLU A 126 -5.95 -3.16 -14.38
C GLU A 126 -5.93 -2.31 -13.12
N LEU A 127 -4.97 -1.38 -13.02
CA LEU A 127 -4.91 -0.39 -11.96
C LEU A 127 -4.87 1.02 -12.57
N ASP A 128 -5.98 1.73 -12.44
CA ASP A 128 -6.10 3.13 -12.85
C ASP A 128 -5.74 4.04 -11.66
N PHE A 129 -4.55 4.64 -11.72
CA PHE A 129 -4.08 5.55 -10.66
C PHE A 129 -4.92 6.83 -10.54
N GLN A 130 -5.61 7.24 -11.60
CA GLN A 130 -6.52 8.39 -11.53
C GLN A 130 -7.72 8.03 -10.66
N GLN A 131 -8.31 6.86 -10.87
CA GLN A 131 -9.43 6.36 -10.07
C GLN A 131 -9.02 6.19 -8.60
N VAL A 132 -7.85 5.60 -8.35
CA VAL A 132 -7.29 5.46 -6.99
C VAL A 132 -7.13 6.82 -6.32
N TYR A 133 -6.55 7.80 -7.00
CA TYR A 133 -6.41 9.15 -6.49
C TYR A 133 -7.75 9.77 -6.09
N HIS A 134 -8.77 9.64 -6.94
CA HIS A 134 -10.11 10.15 -6.64
C HIS A 134 -10.77 9.45 -5.44
N LEU A 135 -10.60 8.14 -5.30
CA LEU A 135 -11.09 7.38 -4.15
C LEU A 135 -10.44 7.87 -2.84
N TYR A 136 -9.12 8.05 -2.82
CA TYR A 136 -8.42 8.55 -1.63
C TYR A 136 -8.89 9.93 -1.19
N GLN A 137 -9.17 10.85 -2.13
CA GLN A 137 -9.67 12.19 -1.81
C GLN A 137 -11.10 12.15 -1.23
N ASN A 138 -11.93 11.20 -1.64
CA ASN A 138 -13.28 11.05 -1.11
C ASN A 138 -13.30 10.43 0.30
N VAL A 139 -12.43 9.45 0.56
CA VAL A 139 -12.33 8.78 1.87
C VAL A 139 -11.66 9.69 2.90
N TYR A 140 -10.66 10.46 2.48
CA TYR A 140 -9.92 11.40 3.32
C TYR A 140 -9.95 12.80 2.70
N PRO A 141 -11.10 13.50 2.76
CA PRO A 141 -11.23 14.84 2.20
C PRO A 141 -10.24 15.78 2.88
N ARG A 142 -9.28 16.30 2.12
CA ARG A 142 -8.30 17.25 2.63
C ARG A 142 -8.95 18.61 2.83
N GLN A 143 -8.74 19.20 4.01
CA GLN A 143 -9.03 20.60 4.23
C GLN A 143 -7.86 21.42 3.65
N THR A 144 -8.12 22.25 2.64
CA THR A 144 -7.14 23.22 2.14
C THR A 144 -7.13 24.43 3.08
N LEU A 145 -5.96 24.92 3.48
CA LEU A 145 -5.84 26.19 4.21
C LEU A 145 -6.48 27.31 3.38
N LYS A 146 -7.64 27.81 3.84
CA LYS A 146 -8.42 28.85 3.12
C LYS A 146 -7.76 30.22 3.24
N SER A 147 -7.12 30.50 4.37
CA SER A 147 -6.32 31.71 4.63
C SER A 147 -5.55 31.56 5.94
N ILE A 148 -4.36 32.16 6.02
CA ILE A 148 -3.61 32.34 7.27
C ILE A 148 -3.88 33.77 7.74
N HIS A 149 -4.53 33.91 8.89
CA HIS A 149 -4.72 35.21 9.54
C HIS A 149 -3.62 35.39 10.59
N TYR A 150 -2.81 36.44 10.44
CA TYR A 150 -1.89 36.89 11.48
C TYR A 150 -2.64 37.89 12.36
N TYR A 151 -2.62 37.67 13.68
CA TYR A 151 -3.07 38.63 14.68
C TYR A 151 -1.88 39.40 15.23
#